data_AF-A0A6I4VQT5-F1
#
_entry.id   AF-A0A6I4VQT5-F1
#
_cell.length_a   1.000
_cell.length_b   1.000
_cell.length_c   1.000
_cell.angle_alpha   90.00
_cell.angle_beta   90.00
_cell.angle_gamma   90.00
#
_symmetry.space_group_name_H-M   'P 1'
#
loop_
_entity.id
_entity.type
_entity.pdbx_description
1 polymer ?
#
loop_
_entity_poly.entity_id
_entity_poly.type
_entity_poly.pdbx_seq_one_letter_code
_entity_poly.pdbx_strand_id
1 'polypeptide(L)' 'MDLGMHEAIELHEVLTFKTLCTAKNRMTQGIVDDESLRRLITEDLERSSKHIDELKRFLVNPGGVQ' A
#
# COMPACT_ATOMS: atom_id res chain seq x y z
N MET A 1 16.85 10.01 -12.86
CA MET A 1 17.67 9.24 -11.92
C MET A 1 17.01 7.87 -11.84
N ASP A 2 17.72 6.81 -12.23
CA ASP A 2 17.17 5.45 -12.18
C ASP A 2 17.31 4.92 -10.74
N LEU A 3 16.41 4.01 -10.32
CA LEU A 3 16.47 3.42 -8.99
C LEU A 3 17.66 2.46 -8.92
N GLY A 4 18.51 2.58 -7.91
CA GLY A 4 19.57 1.60 -7.67
C GLY A 4 18.97 0.22 -7.36
N MET A 5 19.71 -0.87 -7.61
CA MET A 5 19.22 -2.24 -7.35
C MET A 5 18.69 -2.44 -5.92
N HIS A 6 19.40 -1.91 -4.91
CA HIS A 6 18.97 -2.01 -3.52
C HIS A 6 17.70 -1.21 -3.25
N GLU A 7 17.62 0.02 -3.77
CA GLU A 7 16.44 0.89 -3.62
C GLU A 7 15.20 0.28 -4.28
N ALA A 8 15.36 -0.38 -5.43
CA ALA A 8 14.29 -1.11 -6.10
C ALA A 8 13.79 -2.32 -5.28
N ILE A 9 14.69 -3.06 -4.64
CA ILE A 9 14.34 -4.18 -3.76
C ILE A 9 13.61 -3.66 -2.51
N GLU A 10 14.15 -2.64 -1.84
CA GLU A 10 13.53 -2.02 -0.66
C GLU A 10 12.13 -1.49 -1.00
N LEU A 11 11.97 -0.83 -2.16
CA LEU A 11 10.67 -0.35 -2.62
C LEU A 11 9.69 -1.50 -2.88
N HIS A 12 10.16 -2.60 -3.49
CA HIS A 12 9.36 -3.80 -3.71
C HIS A 12 8.94 -4.47 -2.39
N GLU A 13 9.80 -4.51 -1.39
CA GLU A 13 9.50 -5.02 -0.06
C GLU A 13 8.40 -4.19 0.61
N VAL A 14 8.51 -2.86 0.58
CA VAL A 14 7.49 -1.95 1.11
C VAL A 14 6.16 -2.12 0.38
N LEU A 15 6.18 -2.22 -0.95
CA LEU A 15 4.99 -2.49 -1.77
C LEU A 15 4.32 -3.82 -1.39
N THR A 16 5.11 -4.88 -1.24
CA THR A 16 4.64 -6.21 -0.86
C THR A 16 4.01 -6.18 0.53
N PHE A 17 4.69 -5.57 1.49
CA PHE A 17 4.21 -5.41 2.86
C PHE A 17 2.87 -4.66 2.90
N LYS A 18 2.78 -3.51 2.22
CA LYS A 18 1.56 -2.68 2.17
C LYS A 18 0.40 -3.44 1.53
N THR A 19 0.67 -4.22 0.47
CA THR A 19 -0.32 -5.06 -0.20
C THR A 19 -0.86 -6.14 0.74
N LEU A 20 0.02 -6.80 1.49
CA LEU A 20 -0.36 -7.82 2.48
C LEU A 20 -1.23 -7.23 3.60
N CYS A 21 -0.84 -6.08 4.16
CA CYS A 21 -1.62 -5.39 5.18
C CYS A 21 -3.01 -4.98 4.66
N THR A 22 -3.09 -4.48 3.43
CA THR A 22 -4.36 -4.10 2.79
C THR A 22 -5.27 -5.31 2.62
N ALA A 23 -4.72 -6.45 2.16
CA ALA A 23 -5.49 -7.70 2.03
C ALA A 23 -6.04 -8.16 3.39
N LYS A 24 -5.20 -8.14 4.44
CA LYS A 24 -5.62 -8.43 5.81
C LYS A 24 -6.75 -7.52 6.26
N ASN A 25 -6.61 -6.20 6.08
CA ASN A 25 -7.62 -5.23 6.48
C ASN A 25 -8.94 -5.41 5.71
N ARG A 26 -8.90 -5.77 4.42
CA ARG A 26 -10.11 -6.12 3.66
C ARG A 26 -10.82 -7.33 4.24
N MET A 27 -10.08 -8.38 4.61
CA MET A 27 -10.66 -9.56 5.27
C MET A 27 -11.27 -9.17 6.62
N THR A 28 -10.58 -8.35 7.41
CA THR A 28 -11.07 -7.87 8.71
C THR A 28 -12.32 -6.99 8.56
N GLN A 29 -12.41 -6.14 7.53
CA GLN A 29 -13.58 -5.30 7.25
C GLN A 29 -14.86 -6.13 7.06
N GLY A 30 -14.72 -7.34 6.48
CA GLY A 30 -15.83 -8.26 6.24
C GLY A 30 -16.35 -8.99 7.49
N ILE A 31 -15.60 -8.98 8.59
CA ILE A 31 -15.96 -9.70 9.83
C ILE A 31 -16.02 -8.81 11.08
N VAL A 32 -15.63 -7.55 10.99
CA VAL A 32 -15.72 -6.61 12.10
C VAL A 32 -17.18 -6.24 12.35
N ASP A 33 -17.61 -6.20 13.61
CA ASP A 33 -18.96 -5.75 13.99
C ASP A 33 -18.97 -4.28 14.44
N ASP A 34 -17.93 -3.86 15.17
CA ASP A 34 -17.79 -2.50 15.67
C ASP A 34 -17.72 -1.47 14.53
N GLU A 35 -18.67 -0.53 14.52
CA GLU A 35 -18.84 0.44 13.44
C GLU A 35 -17.69 1.46 13.40
N SER A 36 -17.15 1.86 14.57
CA SER A 36 -16.05 2.79 14.65
C SER A 36 -14.76 2.18 14.11
N LEU A 37 -14.50 0.92 14.45
CA LEU A 37 -13.39 0.15 13.91
C LEU A 37 -13.56 -0.10 12.40
N ARG A 38 -14.78 -0.37 11.92
CA ARG A 38 -15.07 -0.49 10.49
C ARG A 38 -14.76 0.79 9.71
N ARG A 39 -15.09 1.97 10.28
CA ARG A 39 -14.73 3.27 9.70
C ARG A 39 -13.21 3.43 9.59
N LEU A 40 -12.48 3.17 10.67
CA LEU A 40 -11.02 3.24 10.69
C LEU A 40 -10.38 2.29 9.65
N ILE A 41 -10.90 1.06 9.53
CA ILE A 41 -10.43 0.11 8.52
C ILE A 41 -10.72 0.62 7.10
N THR A 42 -11.89 1.21 6.87
CA THR A 42 -12.24 1.78 5.56
C THR A 42 -11.31 2.92 5.17
N GLU A 43 -11.05 3.84 6.09
CA GLU A 43 -10.12 4.96 5.88
C GLU A 43 -8.69 4.46 5.60
N ASP A 44 -8.24 3.43 6.33
CA ASP A 44 -6.94 2.82 6.08
C ASP A 44 -6.87 2.14 4.71
N LEU A 45 -7.93 1.42 4.30
CA LEU A 45 -8.00 0.76 2.99
C LEU A 45 -7.93 1.75 1.83
N GLU A 46 -8.62 2.88 1.93
CA GLU A 46 -8.56 3.95 0.92
C GLU A 46 -7.16 4.54 0.83
N ARG A 47 -6.56 4.87 1.97
CA ARG A 47 -5.21 5.45 2.03
C ARG A 47 -4.16 4.45 1.55
N SER A 48 -4.24 3.20 1.98
CA SER A 48 -3.31 2.14 1.61
C SER A 48 -3.40 1.78 0.13
N SER A 49 -4.59 1.81 -0.47
CA SER A 49 -4.75 1.62 -1.91
C SER A 49 -4.03 2.71 -2.72
N LYS A 50 -4.18 3.99 -2.34
CA LYS A 50 -3.46 5.12 -2.97
C LYS A 50 -1.94 4.94 -2.87
N HIS A 51 -1.45 4.62 -1.67
CA HIS A 51 -0.03 4.40 -1.47
C HIS A 51 0.52 3.21 -2.29
N ILE A 52 -0.25 2.12 -2.43
CA ILE A 52 0.15 0.99 -3.28
C ILE A 52 0.30 1.43 -4.73
N ASP A 53 -0.61 2.25 -5.23
CA ASP A 53 -0.54 2.77 -6.60
C ASP A 53 0.65 3.71 -6.80
N GLU A 54 0.96 4.55 -5.81
CA GLU A 54 2.17 5.40 -5.81
C GLU A 54 3.46 4.57 -5.78
N LEU A 55 3.56 3.58 -4.90
CA LEU A 55 4.72 2.69 -4.80
C LEU A 55 4.94 1.91 -6.10
N LYS A 56 3.87 1.44 -6.75
CA LYS A 56 3.94 0.81 -8.07
C LYS A 56 4.44 1.77 -9.14
N ARG A 57 3.97 3.02 -9.13
CA ARG A 57 4.43 4.05 -10.06
C ARG A 57 5.92 4.34 -9.89
N PHE A 58 6.40 4.46 -8.65
CA PHE A 58 7.82 4.68 -8.37
C PHE A 58 8.68 3.49 -8.82
N LEU A 59 8.20 2.26 -8.69
CA LEU A 59 8.94 1.07 -9.12
C LEU A 59 9.01 0.95 -10.66
N VAL A 60 7.94 1.32 -11.37
CA VAL A 60 7.86 1.24 -12.83
C VAL A 60 8.51 2.46 -13.51
N ASN A 61 8.45 3.62 -12.86
CA ASN A 61 9.00 4.87 -13.36
C ASN A 61 9.74 5.63 -12.25
N PRO A 62 10.96 5.19 -11.91
CA PRO A 62 11.75 5.79 -10.83
C PRO A 62 12.20 7.23 -11.10
N GLY A 63 12.06 7.73 -12.34
CA GLY A 63 12.31 9.12 -12.72
C GLY A 63 11.07 10.01 -12.79
N GLY A 64 9.88 9.48 -12.47
CA GLY A 64 8.58 10.14 -12.65
C GLY A 64 8.09 10.97 -11.46
N VAL A 65 8.98 11.41 -10.58
CA VAL A 65 8.64 12.39 -9.54
C VAL A 65 8.70 13.79 -10.19
N GLN A 66 7.54 14.32 -10.58
CA GLN A 66 7.35 15.77 -10.72
C GLN A 66 6.92 16.33 -9.38
#